data_AF-A0AAP9U846-F1
#
_entry.id   AF-A0AAP9U846-F1
#
_cell.length_a   1.000
_cell.length_b   1.000
_cell.length_c   1.000
_cell.angle_alpha   90.00
_cell.angle_beta   90.00
_cell.angle_gamma   90.00
#
_symmetry.space_group_name_H-M   'P 1'
#
loop_
_entity.id
_entity.type
_entity.pdbx_description
1 polymer ?
#
loop_
_entity_poly.entity_id
_entity_poly.type
_entity_poly.pdbx_seq_one_letter_code
_entity_poly.pdbx_strand_id
1 'polypeptide(L)' 'MIKVLVLFNAESCKVMTVLEGISSIRQEYPNGEETHLRIMSAGFPSLTGDHGIVYVATDRELTSQEILDAARKYL' A
#
# COMPACT_ATOMS: atom_id res chain seq x y z
N MET A 1 -14.06 -2.78 -5.02
CA MET A 1 -13.19 -2.85 -3.82
C MET A 1 -11.75 -3.00 -4.29
N ILE A 2 -10.81 -2.28 -3.68
CA ILE A 2 -9.38 -2.35 -4.02
C ILE A 2 -8.57 -2.95 -2.87
N LYS A 3 -7.53 -3.71 -3.21
CA LYS A 3 -6.52 -4.17 -2.25
C LYS A 3 -5.42 -3.13 -2.12
N VAL A 4 -5.07 -2.77 -0.89
CA VAL A 4 -4.03 -1.80 -0.54
C VAL A 4 -2.98 -2.50 0.32
N LEU A 5 -1.72 -2.39 -0.08
CA LEU A 5 -0.59 -2.80 0.74
C LEU A 5 -0.30 -1.71 1.78
N VAL A 6 -0.37 -2.05 3.05
CA VAL A 6 -0.16 -1.15 4.17
C VAL A 6 1.20 -1.47 4.80
N LEU A 7 2.14 -0.54 4.66
CA LEU A 7 3.47 -0.61 5.27
C LEU A 7 3.57 0.49 6.32
N PHE A 8 3.41 0.13 7.58
CA PHE A 8 3.24 1.08 8.67
C PHE A 8 4.17 0.76 9.84
N ASN A 9 4.78 1.78 10.45
CA ASN A 9 5.55 1.65 11.69
C ASN A 9 6.68 0.59 11.63
N ALA A 10 7.35 0.48 10.48
CA ALA A 10 8.38 -0.54 10.20
C ALA A 10 7.93 -2.00 10.45
N GLU A 11 6.63 -2.26 10.56
CA GLU A 11 6.08 -3.60 10.70
C GLU A 11 6.05 -4.34 9.35
N SER A 12 5.70 -5.62 9.42
CA SER A 12 5.42 -6.43 8.23
C SER A 12 4.26 -5.83 7.43
N CYS A 13 4.37 -5.88 6.10
CA CYS A 13 3.31 -5.45 5.19
C CYS A 13 2.00 -6.20 5.46
N LYS A 14 0.89 -5.45 5.49
CA LYS A 14 -0.47 -5.96 5.66
C LYS A 14 -1.28 -5.66 4.39
N VAL A 15 -2.21 -6.54 4.02
CA VAL A 15 -3.14 -6.27 2.90
C VAL A 15 -4.49 -5.86 3.47
N MET A 16 -4.97 -4.68 3.10
CA MET A 16 -6.31 -4.20 3.45
C MET A 16 -7.17 -4.10 2.20
N THR A 17 -8.44 -4.48 2.32
CA THR A 17 -9.43 -4.27 1.26
C THR A 17 -10.28 -3.07 1.62
N VAL A 18 -10.35 -2.08 0.74
CA VAL A 18 -11.14 -0.86 0.94
C VAL A 18 -12.11 -0.64 -0.22
N LEU A 19 -13.15 0.16 0.01
CA LEU A 19 -14.07 0.58 -1.05
C LEU A 19 -13.34 1.49 -2.05
N GLU A 20 -13.74 1.41 -3.31
CA GLU A 20 -13.28 2.36 -4.33
C GLU A 20 -13.72 3.78 -3.95
N GLY A 21 -12.84 4.76 -4.18
CA GLY A 21 -13.06 6.16 -3.78
C GLY A 21 -12.52 6.54 -2.40
N ILE A 22 -12.11 5.57 -1.57
CA ILE A 22 -11.38 5.87 -0.33
C ILE A 22 -9.96 6.31 -0.69
N SER A 23 -9.53 7.46 -0.15
CA SER A 23 -8.22 8.06 -0.42
C SER A 23 -7.20 7.89 0.71
N SER A 24 -7.61 7.42 1.88
CA SER A 24 -6.74 7.27 3.05
C SER A 24 -7.21 6.18 4.01
N ILE A 25 -6.26 5.60 4.74
CA ILE A 25 -6.49 4.55 5.74
C ILE A 25 -6.02 5.07 7.10
N ARG A 26 -6.88 4.97 8.13
CA ARG A 26 -6.53 5.28 9.52
C ARG A 26 -5.67 4.15 10.08
N GLN A 27 -4.55 4.50 10.71
CA GLN A 27 -3.68 3.60 11.47
C GLN A 27 -3.36 4.22 12.82
N GLU A 28 -3.05 3.37 13.80
CA GLU A 28 -2.71 3.77 15.17
C GLU A 28 -1.31 3.23 15.50
N TYR A 29 -0.42 4.11 15.94
CA TYR A 29 0.91 3.74 16.43
C TYR A 29 0.79 3.04 17.80
N PRO A 30 1.78 2.23 18.21
CA PRO A 30 1.76 1.55 19.52
C PRO A 30 1.65 2.47 20.73
N ASN A 31 1.97 3.76 20.57
CA ASN A 31 1.83 4.80 21.60
C ASN A 31 0.42 5.40 21.68
N GLY A 32 -0.52 4.96 20.83
CA GLY A 32 -1.89 5.47 20.74
C GLY A 32 -2.05 6.69 19.84
N GLU A 33 -0.99 7.19 19.18
CA GLU A 33 -1.11 8.26 18.21
C GLU A 33 -1.74 7.77 16.91
N GLU A 34 -2.65 8.57 16.38
CA GLU A 34 -3.41 8.23 15.19
C GLU A 34 -2.88 8.95 13.96
N THR A 35 -2.82 8.25 12.84
CA THR A 35 -2.44 8.85 11.56
C THR A 35 -3.30 8.35 10.41
N HIS A 36 -3.36 9.17 9.37
CA HIS A 36 -4.09 8.87 8.15
C HIS A 36 -3.09 8.67 7.02
N LEU A 37 -2.88 7.42 6.63
CA LEU A 37 -2.00 7.07 5.53
C LEU A 37 -2.73 7.30 4.21
N ARG A 38 -2.18 8.14 3.35
CA ARG A 38 -2.72 8.37 2.01
C ARG A 38 -2.53 7.11 1.17
N ILE A 39 -3.56 6.74 0.42
CA ILE A 39 -3.46 5.67 -0.58
C ILE A 39 -2.81 6.26 -1.84
N MET A 40 -1.71 5.67 -2.25
CA MET A 40 -0.96 5.99 -3.46
C MET A 40 -1.05 4.83 -4.45
N SER A 41 -0.96 5.14 -5.74
CA SER A 41 -0.94 4.15 -6.82
C SER A 41 0.44 4.09 -7.45
N ALA A 42 1.05 2.90 -7.48
CA ALA A 42 2.28 2.60 -8.20
C ALA A 42 1.94 1.75 -9.43
N GLY A 43 2.23 2.28 -10.62
CA GLY A 43 2.08 1.54 -11.88
C GLY A 43 3.37 0.81 -12.21
N PHE A 44 3.27 -0.48 -12.52
CA PHE A 44 4.40 -1.27 -13.00
C PHE A 44 4.17 -1.67 -14.46
N PRO A 45 5.14 -1.38 -15.36
CA PRO A 45 5.05 -1.85 -16.74
C PRO A 45 5.14 -3.37 -16.75
N SER A 46 4.13 -4.04 -17.32
CA SER A 46 4.18 -5.48 -17.57
C SER A 46 4.59 -5.75 -19.00
N LEU A 47 5.25 -6.89 -19.23
CA LEU A 47 5.69 -7.32 -20.55
C LEU A 47 4.53 -7.63 -21.51
N THR A 48 3.35 -7.95 -20.96
CA THR A 48 2.14 -8.33 -21.71
C THR A 48 1.18 -7.16 -21.95
N GLY A 49 1.53 -5.94 -21.52
CA GLY A 49 0.73 -4.73 -21.74
C GLY A 49 -0.42 -4.52 -20.74
N ASP A 50 -0.62 -5.42 -19.77
CA ASP A 50 -1.59 -5.23 -18.68
C ASP A 50 -0.91 -4.44 -17.55
N HIS A 51 -1.18 -3.14 -17.45
CA HIS A 51 -0.58 -2.31 -16.41
C HIS A 51 -1.15 -2.68 -15.04
N GLY A 52 -0.39 -3.46 -14.27
CA GLY A 52 -0.72 -3.72 -12.87
C GLY A 52 -0.56 -2.45 -12.04
N ILE A 53 -1.68 -1.90 -11.58
CA ILE A 53 -1.68 -0.82 -10.59
C ILE A 53 -1.68 -1.45 -9.20
N VAL A 54 -0.66 -1.15 -8.41
CA VAL A 54 -0.57 -1.53 -7.00
C VAL A 54 -0.93 -0.32 -6.15
N TYR A 55 -1.88 -0.50 -5.23
CA TYR A 55 -2.20 0.53 -4.24
C TYR A 55 -1.41 0.30 -2.95
N VAL A 56 -0.81 1.36 -2.43
CA VAL A 56 0.05 1.34 -1.24
C VAL A 56 -0.34 2.48 -0.31
N ALA A 57 -0.29 2.23 0.99
CA ALA A 57 -0.36 3.26 2.03
C ALA A 57 0.79 3.05 3.02
N THR A 58 1.53 4.13 3.33
CA THR A 58 2.71 4.04 4.20
C THR A 58 2.99 5.33 4.95
N ASP A 59 3.65 5.22 6.11
CA ASP A 59 4.17 6.34 6.91
C ASP A 59 5.65 6.64 6.65
N ARG A 60 6.30 5.89 5.74
CA ARG A 60 7.70 6.07 5.38
C ARG A 60 7.89 6.19 3.88
N GLU A 61 9.08 6.60 3.47
CA GLU A 61 9.47 6.53 2.07
C GLU A 61 9.63 5.07 1.63
N LEU A 62 9.13 4.75 0.44
CA LEU A 62 9.21 3.43 -0.18
C LEU A 62 9.86 3.55 -1.55
N THR A 63 10.74 2.60 -1.84
CA THR A 63 11.27 2.42 -3.19
C THR A 63 10.30 1.62 -4.06
N SER A 64 10.34 1.83 -5.38
CA SER A 64 9.54 1.04 -6.32
C SER A 64 9.80 -0.47 -6.22
N GLN A 65 11.03 -0.86 -5.87
CA GLN A 65 11.41 -2.26 -5.69
C GLN A 65 10.72 -2.88 -4.47
N GLU A 66 10.71 -2.18 -3.32
CA GLU A 66 10.00 -2.65 -2.12
C GLU A 66 8.50 -2.84 -2.37
N ILE A 67 7.88 -1.92 -3.12
CA ILE A 67 6.47 -2.02 -3.50
C ILE A 67 6.25 -3.25 -4.38
N LEU A 68 7.12 -3.50 -5.36
CA LEU A 68 7.02 -4.63 -6.26
C LEU A 68 7.21 -5.97 -5.55
N ASP A 69 8.20 -6.06 -4.66
CA ASP A 69 8.45 -7.27 -3.86
C ASP A 69 7.28 -7.55 -2.90
N ALA A 70 6.73 -6.51 -2.27
CA ALA A 70 5.54 -6.65 -1.45
C ALA A 70 4.33 -7.09 -2.30
N ALA A 71 4.11 -6.49 -3.47
CA ALA A 71 3.03 -6.88 -4.37
C ALA A 71 3.14 -8.35 -4.79
N ARG A 72 4.32 -8.81 -5.23
CA ARG A 72 4.57 -10.21 -5.62
C ARG A 72 4.33 -11.22 -4.49
N LYS A 73 4.57 -10.79 -3.24
CA LYS A 73 4.42 -11.65 -2.06
C LYS A 73 2.98 -11.72 -1.55
N TYR A 74 2.21 -10.64 -1.67
CA TYR A 74 0.94 -10.45 -0.95
C TYR A 74 -0.29 -10.26 -1.84
N LEU A 75 -0.13 -9.98 -3.15
CA LEU A 75 -1.24 -9.82 -4.11
C LEU A 75 -1.35 -11.01 -5.06
#